data_AF-A0A6H5HUZ3-F1
#
_entry.id   AF-A0A6H5HUZ3-F1
#
_cell.length_a   1.000
_cell.length_b   1.000
_cell.length_c   1.000
_cell.angle_alpha   90.00
_cell.angle_beta   90.00
_cell.angle_gamma   90.00
#
_symmetry.space_group_name_H-M   'P 1'
#
loop_
_entity.id
_entity.type
_entity.pdbx_description
1 polymer ?
#
loop_
_entity_poly.entity_id
_entity_poly.type
_entity_poly.pdbx_seq_one_letter_code
_entity_poly.pdbx_strand_id
1 'polypeptide(L)'
;MYDNDVNGLLNKHLKRIPSYKFIPLIPQLAPHMSNVPDTFTNKIESILERCAMEHPHHTLPILLALKNLYNDSKYCGKKVTKAEPRVLGAQQLIQRLSSTAIGPIIEEMDRLSDALVKLAYYDIDVKGRGSLILSYVIYCL
;
A
#
# COMPACT_ATOMS: atom_id res chain seq x y z
N MET A 1 -6.22 -18.99 25.41
CA MET A 1 -6.08 -18.28 26.69
C MET A 1 -4.91 -17.29 26.64
N TYR A 2 -3.72 -17.69 26.17
CA TYR A 2 -2.53 -16.82 26.07
C TYR A 2 -2.62 -15.66 25.06
N ASP A 3 -3.40 -15.78 23.97
CA ASP A 3 -3.45 -14.73 22.94
C ASP A 3 -4.01 -13.40 23.44
N ASN A 4 -4.96 -13.42 24.39
CA ASN A 4 -5.53 -12.19 24.94
C ASN A 4 -4.53 -11.43 25.81
N ASP A 5 -3.71 -12.14 26.58
CA ASP A 5 -2.67 -11.55 27.42
C ASP A 5 -1.55 -10.94 26.57
N VAL A 6 -1.12 -11.66 25.52
CA VAL A 6 -0.15 -11.16 24.54
C VAL A 6 -0.68 -9.93 23.81
N ASN A 7 -1.95 -9.97 23.38
CA ASN A 7 -2.60 -8.82 22.73
C ASN A 7 -2.71 -7.60 23.65
N GLY A 8 -2.95 -7.83 24.95
CA GLY A 8 -2.95 -6.79 25.98
C GLY A 8 -1.56 -6.15 26.16
N LEU A 9 -0.52 -6.98 26.23
CA LEU A 9 0.86 -6.53 26.33
C LEU A 9 1.27 -5.72 25.08
N LEU A 10 0.97 -6.24 23.89
CA LEU A 10 1.25 -5.56 22.62
C LEU A 10 0.58 -4.18 22.56
N ASN A 11 -0.70 -4.08 22.93
CA ASN A 11 -1.41 -2.79 22.95
C ASN A 11 -0.73 -1.74 23.86
N LYS A 12 -0.18 -2.18 25.00
CA LYS A 12 0.48 -1.29 25.97
C LYS A 12 1.84 -0.79 25.47
N HIS A 13 2.60 -1.64 24.78
CA HIS A 13 3.96 -1.33 24.38
C HIS A 13 4.09 -0.79 22.95
N LEU A 14 3.26 -1.22 22.00
CA LEU A 14 3.32 -0.78 20.59
C LEU A 14 3.19 0.74 20.43
N LYS A 15 2.35 1.38 21.25
CA LYS A 15 2.17 2.85 21.24
C LYS A 15 3.39 3.61 21.76
N ARG A 16 4.24 2.99 22.58
CA ARG A 16 5.46 3.59 23.13
C ARG A 16 6.66 3.49 22.18
N ILE A 17 6.64 2.52 21.27
CA ILE A 17 7.72 2.33 20.31
C ILE A 17 7.61 3.42 19.22
N PRO A 18 8.70 4.13 18.91
CA PRO A 18 8.72 5.11 17.83
C PRO A 18 8.39 4.48 16.47
N SER A 19 7.64 5.20 15.63
CA SER A 19 7.13 4.67 14.35
C SER A 19 8.26 4.29 13.37
N TYR A 20 9.35 5.07 13.32
CA TYR A 20 10.49 4.81 12.41
C TYR A 20 11.11 3.42 12.55
N LYS A 21 10.98 2.77 13.73
CA LYS A 21 11.48 1.40 13.94
C LYS A 21 10.68 0.35 13.17
N PHE A 22 9.45 0.67 12.78
CA PHE A 22 8.60 -0.21 12.00
C PHE A 22 8.76 -0.01 10.49
N ILE A 23 9.40 1.07 10.02
CA ILE A 23 9.57 1.34 8.58
C ILE A 23 10.12 0.13 7.80
N PRO A 24 11.21 -0.54 8.25
CA PRO A 24 11.74 -1.70 7.54
C PRO A 24 10.77 -2.90 7.49
N LEU A 25 9.79 -2.94 8.39
CA LEU A 25 8.83 -4.04 8.52
C LEU A 25 7.53 -3.76 7.74
N ILE A 26 7.30 -2.54 7.26
CA ILE A 26 6.07 -2.18 6.52
C ILE A 26 5.78 -3.15 5.36
N PRO A 27 6.75 -3.56 4.51
CA PRO A 27 6.48 -4.50 3.42
C PRO A 27 6.00 -5.88 3.89
N GLN A 28 6.37 -6.28 5.10
CA GLN A 28 5.94 -7.55 5.70
C GLN A 28 4.60 -7.41 6.42
N LEU A 29 4.30 -6.23 6.95
CA LEU A 29 3.05 -5.94 7.67
C LEU A 29 1.88 -5.64 6.71
N ALA A 30 2.13 -4.92 5.62
CA ALA A 30 1.09 -4.50 4.68
C ALA A 30 0.26 -5.66 4.08
N PRO A 31 0.84 -6.83 3.73
CA PRO A 31 0.08 -7.98 3.26
C PRO A 31 -0.94 -8.55 4.25
N HIS A 32 -0.76 -8.28 5.55
CA HIS A 32 -1.67 -8.71 6.62
C HIS A 32 -2.80 -7.71 6.91
N MET A 33 -2.90 -6.62 6.13
CA MET A 33 -4.09 -5.77 6.15
C MET A 33 -5.32 -6.55 5.68
N SER A 34 -6.49 -6.16 6.16
CA SER A 34 -7.76 -6.77 5.76
C SER A 34 -8.89 -5.78 6.02
N ASN A 35 -9.93 -5.81 5.17
CA ASN A 35 -11.18 -5.09 5.43
C ASN A 35 -12.05 -5.77 6.51
N VAL A 36 -11.69 -6.98 6.94
CA VAL A 36 -12.38 -7.68 8.03
C VAL A 36 -11.71 -7.31 9.34
N PRO A 37 -12.45 -6.74 10.31
CA PRO A 37 -11.88 -6.33 11.58
C PRO A 37 -11.47 -7.57 12.38
N ASP A 38 -10.18 -7.66 12.69
CA ASP A 38 -9.61 -8.63 13.61
C ASP A 38 -8.70 -7.92 14.62
N THR A 39 -8.58 -8.50 15.81
CA THR A 39 -7.78 -7.95 16.92
C THR A 39 -6.32 -7.74 16.55
N PHE A 40 -5.76 -8.57 15.66
CA PHE A 40 -4.40 -8.46 15.16
C PHE A 40 -4.31 -7.48 13.98
N THR A 41 -5.21 -7.60 13.00
CA THR A 41 -5.29 -6.68 11.84
C THR A 41 -5.42 -5.22 12.30
N ASN A 42 -6.26 -4.94 13.29
CA ASN A 42 -6.43 -3.58 13.84
C ASN A 42 -5.13 -3.01 14.43
N LYS A 43 -4.25 -3.86 14.97
CA LYS A 43 -2.94 -3.41 15.48
C LYS A 43 -2.00 -3.06 14.33
N ILE A 44 -1.99 -3.89 13.29
CA ILE A 44 -1.20 -3.64 12.09
C ILE A 44 -1.64 -2.33 11.44
N GLU A 45 -2.95 -2.13 11.26
CA GLU A 45 -3.48 -0.88 10.73
C GLU A 45 -3.05 0.32 11.56
N SER A 46 -3.14 0.23 12.89
CA SER A 46 -2.70 1.33 13.77
C SER A 46 -1.20 1.64 13.66
N ILE A 47 -0.36 0.62 13.45
CA ILE A 47 1.08 0.81 13.21
C ILE A 47 1.30 1.48 11.85
N LEU A 48 0.65 0.98 10.80
CA LEU A 48 0.79 1.51 9.44
C LEU A 48 0.26 2.94 9.32
N GLU A 49 -0.86 3.24 9.97
CA GLU A 49 -1.44 4.59 10.04
C GLU A 49 -0.45 5.57 10.70
N ARG A 50 0.14 5.20 11.84
CA ARG A 50 1.17 6.02 12.50
C ARG A 50 2.40 6.22 11.62
N CYS A 51 2.88 5.16 10.96
CA CYS A 51 4.03 5.26 10.07
C CYS A 51 3.73 6.15 8.86
N ALA A 52 2.51 6.09 8.31
CA ALA A 52 2.09 6.95 7.21
C ALA A 52 2.01 8.42 7.62
N MET A 53 1.50 8.71 8.82
CA MET A 53 1.40 10.07 9.34
C MET A 53 2.77 10.69 9.70
N GLU A 54 3.65 9.93 10.35
CA GLU A 54 4.96 10.42 10.80
C GLU A 54 6.01 10.36 9.68
N HIS A 55 5.89 9.40 8.75
CA HIS A 55 6.88 9.10 7.71
C HIS A 55 6.20 8.80 6.35
N PRO A 56 5.49 9.77 5.75
CA PRO A 56 4.68 9.55 4.54
C PRO A 56 5.50 9.03 3.36
N HIS A 57 6.67 9.61 3.08
CA HIS A 57 7.51 9.21 1.95
C HIS A 57 8.11 7.81 2.07
N HIS A 58 8.17 7.23 3.27
CA HIS A 58 8.66 5.87 3.49
C HIS A 58 7.54 4.83 3.53
N THR A 59 6.33 5.25 3.89
CA THR A 59 5.19 4.33 4.11
C THR A 59 4.21 4.33 2.94
N LEU A 60 3.89 5.51 2.41
CA LEU A 60 2.91 5.67 1.34
C LEU A 60 3.25 4.93 0.05
N PRO A 61 4.53 4.81 -0.41
CA PRO A 61 4.83 4.04 -1.62
C PRO A 61 4.32 2.59 -1.51
N ILE A 62 4.57 1.94 -0.37
CA ILE A 62 4.18 0.56 -0.12
C ILE A 62 2.65 0.42 -0.03
N LEU A 63 1.97 1.36 0.62
CA LEU A 63 0.51 1.36 0.73
C LEU A 63 -0.16 1.63 -0.62
N LEU A 64 0.37 2.56 -1.42
CA LEU A 64 -0.13 2.88 -2.76
C LEU A 64 0.08 1.72 -3.72
N ALA A 65 1.22 1.03 -3.65
CA ALA A 65 1.46 -0.20 -4.39
C ALA A 65 0.42 -1.27 -4.07
N LEU A 66 0.13 -1.48 -2.78
CA LEU A 66 -0.88 -2.43 -2.34
C LEU A 66 -2.29 -2.04 -2.79
N LYS A 67 -2.66 -0.75 -2.70
CA LYS A 67 -3.93 -0.21 -3.22
C LYS A 67 -4.05 -0.42 -4.73
N ASN A 68 -2.95 -0.23 -5.47
CA ASN A 68 -2.91 -0.21 -6.93
C ASN A 68 -2.55 -1.57 -7.55
N LEU A 69 -2.46 -2.65 -6.75
CA LEU A 69 -2.02 -3.98 -7.15
C LEU A 69 -2.72 -4.55 -8.40
N TYR A 70 -3.96 -4.13 -8.65
CA TYR A 70 -4.78 -4.59 -9.78
C TYR A 70 -5.18 -3.48 -10.75
N ASN A 71 -4.64 -2.27 -10.58
CA ASN A 71 -5.00 -1.12 -11.42
C ASN A 71 -4.39 -1.17 -12.82
N ASP A 72 -3.45 -2.08 -13.07
CA ASP A 72 -2.85 -2.38 -14.38
C ASP A 72 -3.77 -3.21 -15.29
N SER A 73 -4.80 -3.84 -14.73
CA SER A 73 -5.84 -4.58 -15.46
C SER A 73 -6.48 -3.79 -16.61
N LYS A 74 -6.54 -2.45 -16.47
CA LYS A 74 -7.02 -1.52 -17.51
C LYS A 74 -6.19 -1.53 -18.79
N TYR A 75 -4.92 -1.93 -18.72
CA TYR A 75 -4.01 -2.04 -19.86
C TYR A 75 -3.85 -3.47 -20.37
N CYS A 76 -3.89 -4.47 -19.47
CA CYS A 76 -3.65 -5.87 -19.84
C CYS A 76 -4.92 -6.66 -20.22
N GLY A 77 -6.12 -6.07 -20.14
CA GLY A 77 -7.38 -6.74 -20.46
C GLY A 77 -7.78 -7.89 -19.52
N LYS A 78 -7.00 -8.16 -18.46
CA LYS A 78 -7.30 -9.16 -17.44
C LYS A 78 -8.28 -8.58 -16.43
N LYS A 79 -9.54 -9.05 -16.43
CA LYS A 79 -10.51 -8.71 -15.38
C LYS A 79 -10.12 -9.39 -14.08
N VAL A 80 -9.76 -8.61 -13.06
CA VAL A 80 -9.64 -9.10 -11.69
C VAL A 80 -11.04 -9.27 -11.12
N THR A 81 -11.38 -10.49 -10.72
CA THR A 81 -12.75 -10.89 -10.38
C THR A 81 -13.11 -10.66 -8.90
N LYS A 82 -12.12 -10.50 -8.01
CA LYS A 82 -12.32 -10.12 -6.61
C LYS A 82 -11.14 -9.29 -6.09
N ALA A 83 -11.44 -8.16 -5.46
CA ALA A 83 -10.44 -7.42 -4.68
C ALA A 83 -10.10 -8.22 -3.42
N GLU A 84 -8.81 -8.49 -3.22
CA GLU A 84 -8.33 -9.19 -2.03
C GLU A 84 -8.55 -8.33 -0.77
N PRO A 85 -8.83 -8.93 0.40
CA PRO A 85 -9.08 -8.20 1.65
C PRO A 85 -7.99 -7.17 1.99
N ARG A 86 -6.73 -7.49 1.70
CA ARG A 86 -5.58 -6.58 1.90
C ARG A 86 -5.61 -5.33 1.05
N VAL A 87 -6.07 -5.44 -0.20
CA VAL A 87 -6.20 -4.29 -1.12
C VAL A 87 -7.34 -3.39 -0.64
N LEU A 88 -8.45 -3.99 -0.20
CA LEU A 88 -9.58 -3.25 0.38
C LEU A 88 -9.19 -2.54 1.69
N GLY A 89 -8.42 -3.20 2.57
CA GLY A 89 -7.91 -2.59 3.79
C GLY A 89 -6.96 -1.41 3.49
N ALA A 90 -6.07 -1.57 2.51
CA ALA A 90 -5.18 -0.48 2.07
C ALA A 90 -5.96 0.72 1.51
N GLN A 91 -6.99 0.47 0.70
CA GLN A 91 -7.89 1.51 0.18
C GLN A 91 -8.58 2.29 1.31
N GLN A 92 -9.14 1.58 2.29
CA GLN A 92 -9.80 2.21 3.44
C GLN A 92 -8.82 3.03 4.29
N LEU A 93 -7.61 2.53 4.52
CA LEU A 93 -6.59 3.29 5.25
C LEU A 93 -6.17 4.54 4.50
N ILE A 94 -5.86 4.46 3.20
CA ILE A 94 -5.49 5.63 2.40
C ILE A 94 -6.62 6.65 2.37
N GLN A 95 -7.88 6.22 2.22
CA GLN A 95 -9.03 7.11 2.24
C GLN A 95 -9.16 7.86 3.58
N ARG A 96 -8.91 7.19 4.70
CA ARG A 96 -8.86 7.84 6.03
C ARG A 96 -7.71 8.83 6.13
N LEU A 97 -6.54 8.49 5.59
CA LEU A 97 -5.37 9.37 5.62
C LEU A 97 -5.52 10.59 4.72
N SER A 98 -6.28 10.49 3.61
CA SER A 98 -6.55 11.60 2.70
C SER A 98 -7.28 12.77 3.34
N SER A 99 -8.03 12.56 4.43
CA SER A 99 -8.70 13.63 5.18
C SER A 99 -7.81 14.30 6.24
N THR A 100 -6.55 13.88 6.36
CA THR A 100 -5.59 14.41 7.33
C THR A 100 -4.60 15.39 6.69
N ALA A 101 -3.63 15.89 7.47
CA ALA A 101 -2.61 16.82 6.99
C ALA A 101 -1.73 16.27 5.86
N ILE A 102 -1.62 14.94 5.70
CA ILE A 102 -0.83 14.32 4.63
C ILE A 102 -1.63 14.10 3.33
N GLY A 103 -2.91 14.49 3.30
CA GLY A 103 -3.78 14.35 2.13
C GLY A 103 -3.18 14.87 0.82
N PRO A 104 -2.59 16.08 0.78
CA PRO A 104 -1.93 16.59 -0.43
C PRO A 104 -0.75 15.72 -0.89
N ILE A 105 0.01 15.14 0.05
CA ILE A 105 1.13 14.25 -0.27
C ILE A 105 0.61 12.97 -0.93
N ILE A 106 -0.48 12.41 -0.39
CA ILE A 106 -1.12 11.22 -0.94
C ILE A 106 -1.60 11.48 -2.37
N GLU A 107 -2.25 12.62 -2.61
CA GLU A 107 -2.75 12.98 -3.95
C GLU A 107 -1.61 13.07 -4.97
N GLU A 108 -0.52 13.78 -4.64
CA GLU A 108 0.62 13.91 -5.54
C GLU A 108 1.34 12.57 -5.76
N MET A 109 1.46 11.73 -4.73
CA MET A 109 2.07 10.40 -4.85
C MET A 109 1.19 9.44 -5.67
N ASP A 110 -0.13 9.51 -5.53
CA ASP A 110 -1.07 8.71 -6.34
C ASP A 110 -1.02 9.14 -7.80
N ARG A 111 -0.98 10.46 -8.07
CA ARG A 111 -0.81 11.02 -9.40
C ARG A 111 0.51 10.59 -10.05
N LEU A 112 1.61 10.61 -9.27
CA LEU A 112 2.92 10.12 -9.72
C LEU A 112 2.87 8.63 -10.04
N SER A 113 2.31 7.82 -9.15
CA SER A 113 2.13 6.37 -9.37
C SER A 113 1.37 6.09 -10.67
N ASP A 114 0.26 6.79 -10.89
CA ASP A 114 -0.53 6.66 -12.12
C ASP A 114 0.24 7.07 -13.38
N ALA A 115 1.03 8.15 -13.30
CA ALA A 115 1.88 8.59 -14.41
C ALA A 115 2.98 7.56 -14.74
N LEU A 116 3.58 6.94 -13.72
CA LEU A 116 4.58 5.90 -13.89
C LEU A 116 3.98 4.62 -14.50
N VAL A 117 2.78 4.23 -14.07
CA VAL A 117 2.06 3.11 -14.71
C VAL A 117 1.74 3.44 -16.16
N LYS A 118 1.23 4.64 -16.46
CA LYS A 118 0.99 5.09 -17.84
C LYS A 118 2.25 5.05 -18.69
N LEU A 119 3.39 5.48 -18.14
CA LEU A 119 4.68 5.43 -18.81
C LEU A 119 5.14 4.00 -19.09
N ALA A 120 4.93 3.07 -18.14
CA ALA A 120 5.30 1.67 -18.32
C ALA A 120 4.50 0.97 -19.43
N TYR A 121 3.25 1.39 -19.64
CA TYR A 121 2.37 0.92 -20.72
C TYR A 121 2.35 1.85 -21.94
N TYR A 122 3.24 2.84 -22.00
CA TYR A 122 3.32 3.72 -23.15
C TYR A 122 3.93 2.95 -24.32
N ASP A 123 3.10 2.61 -25.31
CA ASP A 123 3.56 1.98 -26.54
C ASP A 123 4.51 2.93 -27.28
N ILE A 124 5.76 2.51 -27.44
CA ILE A 124 6.69 3.20 -28.33
C ILE A 124 6.39 2.68 -29.74
N ASP A 125 5.80 3.51 -30.59
CA ASP A 125 5.73 3.25 -32.04
C ASP A 125 7.14 3.37 -32.63
N VAL A 126 8.01 2.44 -32.29
CA VAL A 126 9.30 2.27 -32.95
C VAL A 126 8.97 1.61 -34.27
N LYS A 127 8.85 2.41 -35.33
CA LYS A 127 9.01 1.91 -36.71
C LYS A 127 10.27 1.03 -36.77
N GLY A 128 10.08 -0.29 -36.71
CA GLY A 128 11.07 -1.29 -37.07
C GLY A 128 11.69 -2.20 -35.99
N ARG A 129 11.33 -2.13 -34.69
CA ARG A 129 11.82 -3.16 -33.72
C ARG A 129 10.74 -3.55 -32.73
N GLY A 130 10.52 -4.86 -32.64
CA GLY A 130 9.40 -5.51 -31.94
C GLY A 130 9.17 -5.00 -30.52
N SER A 131 7.89 -5.00 -30.15
CA SER A 131 7.33 -4.58 -28.86
C SER A 131 8.11 -5.20 -27.70
N LEU A 132 8.99 -4.40 -27.09
CA LEU A 132 9.64 -4.70 -25.82
C LEU A 132 8.70 -4.19 -24.72
N ILE A 133 7.78 -5.05 -24.30
CA ILE A 133 6.99 -4.82 -23.10
C ILE A 133 7.99 -4.74 -21.95
N LEU A 134 8.13 -3.58 -21.32
CA LEU A 134 8.93 -3.41 -20.09
C LEU A 134 8.21 -4.08 -18.92
N SER A 135 8.21 -5.42 -18.90
CA SER A 135 7.59 -6.26 -17.87
C SER A 135 8.16 -6.05 -16.46
N TYR A 136 9.30 -5.35 -16.34
CA TYR A 136 10.08 -5.24 -15.10
C TYR A 136 9.76 -4.00 -14.25
N VAL A 137 9.06 -2.99 -14.79
CA VAL A 137 8.78 -1.76 -14.02
C VAL A 137 7.66 -1.96 -12.99
N ILE A 138 6.84 -2.99 -13.16
CA ILE A 138 5.67 -3.27 -12.30
C ILE A 138 6.09 -3.81 -10.91
N TYR A 139 7.28 -4.40 -10.77
CA TYR A 139 7.72 -4.99 -9.50
C TYR A 139 8.44 -4.02 -8.54
N CYS A 140 8.66 -2.76 -8.93
CA CYS A 140 9.44 -1.79 -8.14
C CYS A 140 8.66 -0.56 -7.66
N LEU A 141 7.35 -0.49 -7.89
CA LEU A 141 6.45 0.45 -7.23
C LEU A 141 5.69 -0.28 -6.13
#